data_AF-A0A5F1ZQP6-F1
#
_entry.id   AF-A0A5F1ZQP6-F1
#
_cell.length_a   1.000
_cell.length_b   1.000
_cell.length_c   1.000
_cell.angle_alpha   90.00
_cell.angle_beta   90.00
_cell.angle_gamma   90.00
#
_symmetry.space_group_name_H-M   'P 1'
#
loop_
_entity.id
_entity.type
_entity.pdbx_description
1 polymer ?
#
loop_
_entity_poly.entity_id
_entity_poly.type
_entity_poly.pdbx_seq_one_letter_code
_entity_poly.pdbx_strand_id
1 'polypeptide(L)'
;MKNVNKLLLLLLLVTFSVGSISGYFLLKSTKLQDQIEFDKLGIGTVKSGNSLSYLIIKRPKNVFGGHYYYFGARMGKENIPFVQKYSPVLDSEINKFDKIEALDECGQDTYVVTLKLNETDSYIKFNIFDKEPKQVDEKALQSCKRGRG
;
A
#
# COMPACT_ATOMS: atom_id res chain seq x y z
N MET A 1 11.23 -41.81 -37.68
CA MET A 1 12.23 -41.56 -36.61
C MET A 1 12.68 -40.10 -36.51
N LYS A 2 13.15 -39.43 -37.59
CA LYS A 2 13.64 -38.02 -37.50
C LYS A 2 12.61 -37.00 -36.97
N ASN A 3 11.33 -37.11 -37.36
CA ASN A 3 10.28 -36.20 -36.88
C ASN A 3 9.87 -36.44 -35.43
N VAL A 4 9.97 -37.69 -34.94
CA VAL A 4 9.68 -38.04 -33.54
C VAL A 4 10.74 -37.43 -32.62
N ASN A 5 12.02 -37.48 -33.00
CA ASN A 5 13.09 -36.83 -32.23
C ASN A 5 12.95 -35.29 -32.21
N LYS A 6 12.49 -34.67 -33.30
CA LYS A 6 12.22 -33.22 -33.33
C LYS A 6 11.07 -32.83 -32.40
N LEU A 7 9.99 -33.62 -32.37
CA LEU A 7 8.85 -33.39 -31.48
C LEU A 7 9.26 -33.52 -30.00
N LEU A 8 10.06 -34.55 -29.68
CA LEU A 8 10.53 -34.79 -28.32
C LEU A 8 11.47 -33.67 -27.83
N LEU A 9 12.36 -33.18 -28.72
CA LEU A 9 13.22 -32.04 -28.44
C LEU A 9 12.41 -30.76 -28.18
N LEU A 10 11.38 -30.51 -29.00
CA LEU A 10 10.49 -29.36 -28.81
C LEU A 10 9.76 -29.44 -27.47
N LEU A 11 9.26 -30.63 -27.11
CA LEU A 11 8.59 -30.86 -25.83
C LEU A 11 9.52 -30.56 -24.65
N LEU A 12 10.77 -31.04 -24.71
CA LEU A 12 11.79 -30.78 -23.68
C LEU A 12 12.12 -29.29 -23.56
N LEU A 13 12.22 -28.57 -24.67
CA LEU A 13 12.47 -27.12 -24.67
C LEU A 13 11.30 -26.35 -24.05
N VAL A 14 10.06 -26.75 -24.35
CA VAL A 14 8.86 -26.12 -23.78
C VAL A 14 8.78 -26.38 -22.27
N THR A 15 8.97 -27.62 -21.82
CA THR A 15 8.91 -27.94 -20.39
C THR A 15 10.03 -27.27 -19.60
N PHE A 16 11.25 -27.21 -20.15
CA PHE A 16 12.36 -26.49 -19.52
C PHE A 16 12.09 -24.98 -19.41
N SER A 17 11.50 -24.39 -20.44
CA SER A 17 11.14 -22.97 -20.46
C SER A 17 10.07 -22.66 -19.41
N VAL A 18 9.01 -23.48 -19.33
CA VAL A 18 7.95 -23.35 -18.31
C VAL A 18 8.52 -23.53 -16.89
N GLY A 19 9.41 -24.51 -16.70
CA GLY A 19 10.10 -24.73 -15.42
C GLY A 19 10.97 -23.53 -15.00
N SER A 20 11.71 -22.96 -15.94
CA SER A 20 12.55 -21.78 -15.68
C SER A 20 11.73 -20.54 -15.34
N ILE A 21 10.64 -20.31 -16.07
CA ILE A 21 9.73 -19.17 -15.84
C ILE A 21 9.02 -19.30 -14.50
N SER A 22 8.50 -20.48 -14.18
CA SER A 22 7.85 -20.73 -12.88
C SER A 22 8.83 -20.61 -11.71
N GLY A 23 10.04 -21.16 -11.83
CA GLY A 23 11.11 -20.99 -10.85
C GLY A 23 11.47 -19.51 -10.62
N TYR A 24 11.56 -18.72 -11.69
CA TYR A 24 11.79 -17.27 -11.59
C TYR A 24 10.68 -16.55 -10.82
N PHE A 25 9.40 -16.87 -11.09
CA PHE A 25 8.27 -16.26 -10.38
C PHE A 25 8.21 -16.69 -8.90
N LEU A 26 8.55 -17.95 -8.59
CA LEU A 26 8.66 -18.41 -7.19
C LEU A 26 9.74 -17.62 -6.45
N LEU A 27 10.93 -17.45 -7.04
CA LEU A 27 12.00 -16.65 -6.45
C LEU A 27 11.64 -15.17 -6.31
N LYS A 28 10.79 -14.63 -7.18
CA LYS A 28 10.27 -13.26 -7.02
C LYS A 28 9.25 -13.17 -5.90
N SER A 29 8.40 -14.19 -5.72
CA SER A 29 7.36 -14.19 -4.69
C SER A 29 7.94 -14.14 -3.27
N THR A 30 9.10 -14.76 -3.03
CA THR A 30 9.79 -14.70 -1.73
C THR A 30 10.37 -13.32 -1.39
N LYS A 31 10.44 -12.42 -2.38
CA LYS A 31 10.91 -11.04 -2.21
C LYS A 31 9.77 -10.04 -2.04
N LEU A 32 8.51 -10.49 -2.03
CA LEU A 32 7.38 -9.61 -1.73
C LEU A 32 7.40 -9.31 -0.23
N GLN A 33 7.75 -8.08 0.10
CA GLN A 33 7.83 -7.60 1.48
C GLN A 33 7.06 -6.30 1.61
N ASP A 34 6.44 -6.13 2.77
CA ASP A 34 5.78 -4.89 3.14
C ASP A 34 6.83 -3.79 3.34
N GLN A 35 6.55 -2.59 2.86
CA GLN A 35 7.41 -1.42 2.97
C GLN A 35 6.62 -0.25 3.56
N ILE A 36 7.28 0.62 4.31
CA ILE A 36 6.67 1.87 4.77
C ILE A 36 6.84 2.91 3.67
N GLU A 37 5.73 3.32 3.04
CA GLU A 37 5.74 4.34 1.98
C GLU A 37 5.68 5.75 2.57
N PHE A 38 4.99 5.91 3.70
CA PHE A 38 4.80 7.20 4.36
C PHE A 38 4.81 7.04 5.87
N ASP A 39 5.45 7.97 6.56
CA ASP A 39 5.52 8.03 8.03
C ASP A 39 5.34 9.48 8.48
N LYS A 40 4.36 9.70 9.35
CA LYS A 40 4.10 10.99 9.97
C LYS A 40 3.98 10.80 11.48
N LEU A 41 4.71 11.63 12.22
CA LEU A 41 4.52 11.78 13.66
C LEU A 41 3.09 12.30 13.90
N GLY A 42 2.31 11.50 14.62
CA GLY A 42 1.00 11.90 15.12
C GLY A 42 1.13 13.02 16.14
N ILE A 43 0.04 13.78 16.28
CA ILE A 43 0.00 14.97 17.15
C ILE A 43 -0.25 14.56 18.62
N GLY A 44 -0.74 13.33 18.85
CA GLY A 44 -1.01 12.81 20.20
C GLY A 44 0.22 12.20 20.88
N THR A 45 0.52 12.65 22.10
CA THR A 45 1.32 11.91 23.06
C THR A 45 0.45 10.84 23.71
N VAL A 46 0.84 9.57 23.57
CA VAL A 46 0.19 8.49 24.32
C VAL A 46 0.54 8.67 25.80
N LYS A 47 -0.34 8.26 26.72
CA LYS A 47 -0.12 8.34 28.18
C LYS A 47 1.22 7.74 28.65
N SER A 48 1.89 6.94 27.82
CA SER A 48 3.23 6.37 28.06
C SER A 48 4.41 7.31 27.77
N GLY A 49 4.18 8.55 27.33
CA GLY A 49 5.24 9.51 26.99
C GLY A 49 5.87 9.31 25.61
N ASN A 50 5.53 8.23 24.91
CA ASN A 50 5.97 7.97 23.54
C ASN A 50 5.05 8.65 22.52
N SER A 51 5.64 9.19 21.45
CA SER A 51 4.89 9.74 20.32
C SER A 51 4.26 8.62 19.47
N LEU A 52 2.99 8.80 19.10
CA LEU A 52 2.32 7.94 18.13
C LEU A 52 2.77 8.36 16.72
N SER A 53 3.11 7.41 15.85
CA SER A 53 3.37 7.65 14.43
C SER A 53 2.34 6.93 13.58
N TYR A 54 1.82 7.62 12.57
CA TYR A 54 0.92 7.06 11.57
C TYR A 54 1.71 6.70 10.31
N LEU A 55 1.40 5.53 9.75
CA LEU A 55 2.14 4.92 8.66
C LEU A 55 1.19 4.58 7.51
N ILE A 56 1.69 4.68 6.29
CA ILE A 56 1.10 4.01 5.14
C ILE A 56 2.05 2.90 4.71
N ILE A 57 1.58 1.66 4.85
CA ILE A 57 2.32 0.44 4.54
C ILE A 57 1.94 -0.01 3.13
N LYS A 58 2.92 -0.05 2.24
CA LYS A 58 2.82 -0.55 0.88
C LYS A 58 3.06 -2.05 0.87
N ARG A 59 2.06 -2.80 0.43
CA ARG A 59 2.09 -4.25 0.28
C ARG A 59 1.97 -4.61 -1.21
N PRO A 60 2.95 -5.33 -1.78
CA PRO A 60 2.85 -5.85 -3.14
C PRO A 60 1.64 -6.78 -3.28
N LYS A 61 0.87 -6.65 -4.37
CA LYS A 61 -0.26 -7.56 -4.63
C LYS A 61 0.23 -8.94 -5.08
N ASN A 62 1.20 -8.95 -5.98
CA ASN A 62 1.74 -10.14 -6.61
C ASN A 62 3.08 -9.83 -7.30
N VAL A 63 3.67 -10.84 -7.93
CA VAL A 63 4.94 -10.75 -8.66
C VAL A 63 4.87 -10.02 -10.01
N PHE A 64 3.66 -9.75 -10.50
CA PHE A 64 3.39 -9.05 -11.76
C PHE A 64 3.27 -7.53 -11.56
N GLY A 65 3.11 -7.08 -10.32
CA GLY A 65 3.08 -5.66 -9.95
C GLY A 65 1.87 -5.31 -9.10
N GLY A 66 1.63 -4.01 -8.98
CA GLY A 66 0.53 -3.45 -8.17
C GLY A 66 0.80 -3.51 -6.67
N HIS A 67 0.21 -2.56 -5.95
CA HIS A 67 0.35 -2.43 -4.51
C HIS A 67 -0.98 -2.06 -3.87
N TYR A 68 -1.25 -2.68 -2.72
CA TYR A 68 -2.21 -2.18 -1.75
C TYR A 68 -1.48 -1.33 -0.73
N TYR A 69 -2.12 -0.27 -0.28
CA TYR A 69 -1.61 0.60 0.76
C TYR A 69 -2.52 0.49 1.97
N TYR A 70 -1.96 0.21 3.13
CA TYR A 70 -2.68 0.01 4.39
C TYR A 70 -2.30 1.10 5.37
N PHE A 71 -3.28 1.60 6.10
CA PHE A 71 -3.02 2.47 7.24
C PHE A 71 -2.50 1.63 8.41
N GLY A 72 -1.49 2.16 9.11
CA GLY A 72 -1.05 1.61 10.38
C GLY A 72 -0.59 2.68 11.35
N ALA A 73 -0.37 2.27 12.59
CA ALA A 73 0.18 3.12 13.64
C ALA A 73 1.25 2.37 14.45
N ARG A 74 2.29 3.08 14.86
CA ARG A 74 3.35 2.58 15.75
C ARG A 74 3.63 3.54 16.89
N MET A 75 4.05 3.03 18.04
CA MET A 75 4.51 3.86 19.16
C MET A 75 6.01 4.07 19.02
N GLY A 76 6.50 5.27 18.78
CA GLY A 76 7.93 5.52 18.55
C GLY A 76 8.46 4.92 17.23
N LYS A 77 9.68 5.33 16.85
CA LYS A 77 10.24 5.04 15.52
C LYS A 77 10.76 3.61 15.34
N GLU A 78 11.13 2.93 16.44
CA GLU A 78 11.76 1.60 16.38
C GLU A 78 10.80 0.44 16.62
N ASN A 79 9.56 0.72 17.02
CA ASN A 79 8.59 -0.33 17.29
C ASN A 79 7.86 -0.78 16.02
N ILE A 80 7.48 -2.06 16.02
CA ILE A 80 6.62 -2.67 15.00
C ILE A 80 5.23 -1.97 15.05
N PRO A 81 4.55 -1.78 13.91
CA PRO A 81 3.18 -1.26 13.90
C PRO A 81 2.27 -2.13 14.76
N PHE A 82 1.55 -1.50 15.70
CA PHE A 82 0.65 -2.21 16.63
C PHE A 82 -0.82 -2.14 16.20
N VAL A 83 -1.17 -1.20 15.31
CA VAL A 83 -2.46 -1.15 14.61
C VAL A 83 -2.19 -1.17 13.12
N GLN A 84 -2.81 -2.09 12.40
CA GLN A 84 -2.89 -2.08 10.94
C GLN A 84 -4.34 -2.27 10.56
N LYS A 85 -4.86 -1.32 9.79
CA LYS A 85 -6.18 -1.46 9.18
C LYS A 85 -6.16 -2.67 8.26
N TYR A 86 -7.13 -3.58 8.40
CA TYR A 86 -7.19 -4.81 7.60
C TYR A 86 -7.59 -4.59 6.14
N SER A 87 -8.29 -3.49 5.81
CA SER A 87 -8.63 -3.13 4.44
C SER A 87 -7.71 -2.05 3.90
N PRO A 88 -7.37 -2.09 2.59
CA PRO A 88 -6.50 -1.10 1.98
C PRO A 88 -7.18 0.27 1.97
N VAL A 89 -6.38 1.31 2.19
CA VAL A 89 -6.77 2.72 2.05
C VAL A 89 -6.49 3.26 0.65
N LEU A 90 -5.56 2.64 -0.08
CA LEU A 90 -5.31 2.91 -1.49
C LEU A 90 -4.99 1.62 -2.24
N ASP A 91 -5.24 1.64 -3.54
CA ASP A 91 -4.89 0.60 -4.48
C ASP A 91 -4.21 1.25 -5.68
N SER A 92 -2.96 0.89 -6.00
CA SER A 92 -2.22 1.51 -7.11
C SER A 92 -2.87 1.33 -8.49
N GLU A 93 -3.74 0.34 -8.65
CA GLU A 93 -4.43 0.08 -9.92
C GLU A 93 -5.68 0.94 -10.08
N ILE A 94 -6.26 1.38 -8.96
CA ILE A 94 -7.49 2.20 -8.91
C ILE A 94 -7.12 3.68 -8.70
N ASN A 95 -6.26 3.95 -7.72
CA ASN A 95 -5.76 5.27 -7.35
C ASN A 95 -4.43 5.53 -8.06
N LYS A 96 -4.44 6.38 -9.08
CA LYS A 96 -3.22 6.84 -9.76
C LYS A 96 -2.60 8.01 -8.99
N PHE A 97 -1.38 7.85 -8.53
CA PHE A 97 -0.60 8.90 -7.86
C PHE A 97 0.89 8.59 -7.97
N ASP A 98 1.72 9.63 -7.91
CA ASP A 98 3.19 9.52 -7.93
C ASP A 98 3.74 9.36 -6.52
N LYS A 99 3.18 10.09 -5.55
CA LYS A 99 3.56 10.01 -4.14
C LYS A 99 2.42 10.42 -3.20
N ILE A 100 2.56 10.01 -1.95
CA ILE A 100 1.74 10.47 -0.83
C ILE A 100 2.39 11.73 -0.27
N GLU A 101 1.71 12.88 -0.34
CA GLU A 101 2.22 14.16 0.17
C GLU A 101 1.92 14.35 1.66
N ALA A 102 0.74 13.94 2.11
CA ALA A 102 0.31 14.17 3.49
C ALA A 102 -0.71 13.15 3.98
N LEU A 103 -0.79 13.00 5.30
CA LEU A 103 -1.81 12.23 6.02
C LEU A 103 -2.32 13.07 7.18
N ASP A 104 -3.53 13.58 7.10
CA ASP A 104 -4.11 14.49 8.10
C ASP A 104 -5.19 13.78 8.93
N GLU A 105 -5.15 13.99 10.24
CA GLU A 105 -6.12 13.43 11.19
C GLU A 105 -7.31 14.37 11.33
N CYS A 106 -8.52 13.84 11.20
CA CYS A 106 -9.79 14.59 11.24
C CYS A 106 -10.56 14.38 12.56
N GLY A 107 -10.02 13.59 13.48
CA GLY A 107 -10.72 13.10 14.68
C GLY A 107 -11.58 11.86 14.40
N GLN A 108 -12.08 11.23 15.47
CA GLN A 108 -12.91 10.02 15.41
C GLN A 108 -12.30 8.90 14.55
N ASP A 109 -10.98 8.69 14.66
CA ASP A 109 -10.22 7.71 13.87
C ASP A 109 -10.38 7.85 12.35
N THR A 110 -10.66 9.08 11.90
CA THR A 110 -10.83 9.45 10.50
C THR A 110 -9.62 10.23 10.02
N TYR A 111 -9.18 9.93 8.81
CA TYR A 111 -7.98 10.50 8.20
C TYR A 111 -8.27 10.91 6.75
N VAL A 112 -7.52 11.89 6.26
CA VAL A 112 -7.47 12.26 4.85
C VAL A 112 -6.04 12.13 4.37
N VAL A 113 -5.80 11.27 3.37
CA VAL A 113 -4.52 11.18 2.68
C VAL A 113 -4.55 12.08 1.45
N THR A 114 -3.49 12.89 1.29
CA THR A 114 -3.27 13.73 0.12
C THR A 114 -2.29 13.02 -0.80
N LEU A 115 -2.73 12.78 -2.02
CA LEU A 115 -1.99 12.13 -3.09
C LEU A 115 -1.62 13.17 -4.14
N LYS A 116 -0.39 13.10 -4.65
CA LYS A 116 0.03 13.94 -5.75
C LYS A 116 0.16 13.14 -7.03
N LEU A 117 -0.42 13.65 -8.09
CA LEU A 117 -0.27 13.16 -9.46
C LEU A 117 0.11 14.33 -10.35
N ASN A 118 1.34 14.37 -10.83
CA ASN A 118 1.93 15.51 -11.52
C ASN A 118 1.79 16.81 -10.71
N GLU A 119 1.00 17.76 -11.19
CA GLU A 119 0.68 19.05 -10.55
C GLU A 119 -0.70 19.08 -9.89
N THR A 120 -1.40 17.94 -9.86
CA THR A 120 -2.74 17.82 -9.29
C THR A 120 -2.73 17.04 -7.98
N ASP A 121 -3.45 17.57 -7.00
CA ASP A 121 -3.67 16.90 -5.73
C ASP A 121 -5.02 16.17 -5.74
N SER A 122 -5.06 14.98 -5.13
CA SER A 122 -6.27 14.21 -4.88
C SER A 122 -6.35 13.83 -3.40
N TYR A 123 -7.56 13.81 -2.86
CA TYR A 123 -7.79 13.57 -1.44
C TYR A 123 -8.65 12.34 -1.23
N ILE A 124 -8.19 11.44 -0.37
CA ILE A 124 -8.92 10.23 -0.01
C ILE A 124 -9.18 10.25 1.50
N LYS A 125 -10.45 10.32 1.89
CA LYS A 125 -10.92 10.23 3.27
C LYS A 125 -11.21 8.79 3.63
N PHE A 126 -10.77 8.35 4.81
CA PHE A 126 -11.11 7.03 5.33
C PHE A 126 -11.23 7.04 6.84
N ASN A 127 -12.04 6.15 7.38
CA ASN A 127 -12.05 5.79 8.79
C ASN A 127 -11.34 4.44 8.97
N ILE A 128 -10.67 4.21 10.10
CA ILE A 128 -9.97 2.93 10.36
C ILE A 128 -10.93 1.72 10.35
N PHE A 129 -12.21 1.93 10.68
CA PHE A 129 -13.23 0.89 10.74
C PHE A 129 -13.99 0.70 9.42
N ASP A 130 -14.01 1.70 8.54
CA ASP A 130 -14.75 1.65 7.27
C ASP A 130 -14.07 0.72 6.25
N LYS A 131 -14.83 -0.11 5.54
CA LYS A 131 -14.23 -1.03 4.56
C LYS A 131 -13.57 -0.29 3.39
N GLU A 132 -14.25 0.74 2.90
CA GLU A 132 -13.88 1.43 1.67
C GLU A 132 -13.55 2.90 1.92
N PRO A 133 -12.40 3.39 1.45
CA PRO A 133 -12.05 4.79 1.48
C PRO A 133 -12.89 5.57 0.45
N LYS A 134 -13.09 6.88 0.69
CA LYS A 134 -13.89 7.78 -0.18
C LYS A 134 -13.04 8.88 -0.76
N GLN A 135 -13.16 9.13 -2.06
CA GLN A 135 -12.59 10.32 -2.69
C GLN A 135 -13.36 11.57 -2.24
N VAL A 136 -12.62 12.61 -1.87
CA VAL A 136 -13.19 13.88 -1.38
C VAL A 136 -12.50 15.07 -2.04
N ASP A 137 -13.11 16.24 -1.91
CA ASP A 137 -12.54 17.49 -2.40
C ASP A 137 -11.63 18.18 -1.36
N GLU A 138 -10.94 19.24 -1.78
CA GLU A 138 -10.08 20.01 -0.88
C GLU A 138 -10.87 20.63 0.28
N LYS A 139 -12.15 20.97 0.07
CA LYS A 139 -13.01 21.53 1.14
C LYS A 139 -13.19 20.53 2.29
N ALA A 140 -13.28 19.24 2.00
CA ALA A 140 -13.31 18.20 3.02
C ALA A 140 -12.01 18.15 3.82
N LEU A 141 -10.84 18.31 3.17
CA LEU A 141 -9.55 18.42 3.87
C LEU A 141 -9.50 19.64 4.78
N GLN A 142 -9.93 20.80 4.29
CA GLN A 142 -9.97 22.03 5.09
C GLN A 142 -10.92 21.90 6.29
N SER A 143 -12.04 21.20 6.12
CA SER A 143 -13.00 20.93 7.20
C SER A 143 -12.45 19.95 8.23
N CYS A 144 -11.73 18.92 7.77
CA CYS A 144 -10.97 17.98 8.58
C CYS A 144 -9.93 18.70 9.46
N LYS A 145 -9.08 19.56 8.87
CA LYS A 145 -8.07 20.34 9.60
C LYS A 145 -8.64 21.28 10.66
N ARG A 146 -9.91 21.69 10.51
CA ARG A 146 -10.63 22.55 11.46
C ARG A 146 -11.37 21.76 12.55
N GLY A 147 -11.25 20.43 12.59
CA GLY A 147 -11.91 19.57 13.58
C GLY A 147 -13.43 19.46 13.41
N ARG A 148 -13.96 19.71 12.20
CA ARG A 148 -15.39 19.60 11.87
C ARG A 148 -15.67 18.44 10.90
N GLY A 149 -14.82 17.41 10.95
CA GLY A 149 -14.75 16.30 9.99
C GLY A 149 -15.87 15.28 10.09
#